data_AF-A0A1I5XG78-F1
#
_entry.id   AF-A0A1I5XG78-F1
#
_cell.length_a   1.000
_cell.length_b   1.000
_cell.length_c   1.000
_cell.angle_alpha   90.00
_cell.angle_beta   90.00
_cell.angle_gamma   90.00
#
_symmetry.space_group_name_H-M   'P 1'
#
loop_
_entity.id
_entity.type
_entity.pdbx_description
1 polymer ?
#
loop_
_entity_poly.entity_id
_entity_poly.type
_entity_poly.pdbx_seq_one_letter_code
_entity_poly.pdbx_strand_id
1 'polypeptide(L)'
;MANKTKSKVSKSAGAAANDSMLKDFFQDEIKDIYWAEKNILKALPKMKKAATSSELQNAFEEHYAQTQTHVERLEKVFALLEKKPQAKKCDAMAGILQEGTGIIEETKKGTATRDVGLILAAQKSRTL
;
A
#
# COMPACT_ATOMS: atom_id res chain seq x y z
N MET A 1 21.52 32.96 57.08
CA MET A 1 20.27 32.27 56.70
C MET A 1 20.20 32.20 55.19
N ALA A 2 20.22 31.00 54.65
CA ALA A 2 20.19 30.72 53.21
C ALA A 2 18.75 30.66 52.70
N ASN A 3 18.44 31.20 51.51
CA ASN A 3 17.52 30.55 50.56
C ASN A 3 17.52 31.15 49.13
N LYS A 4 18.15 30.42 48.22
CA LYS A 4 17.70 30.03 46.86
C LYS A 4 17.24 31.11 45.87
N THR A 5 18.20 31.56 45.07
CA THR A 5 18.08 31.62 43.61
C THR A 5 17.96 30.20 43.04
N LYS A 6 16.83 29.84 42.43
CA LYS A 6 16.75 28.77 41.41
C LYS A 6 15.68 29.09 40.38
N SER A 7 16.07 29.82 39.34
CA SER A 7 15.42 29.72 38.03
C SER A 7 15.59 28.28 37.55
N LYS A 8 14.49 27.53 37.44
CA LYS A 8 14.46 26.18 36.89
C LYS A 8 13.83 26.26 35.50
N VAL A 9 14.66 26.56 34.50
CA VAL A 9 14.34 26.26 33.10
C VAL A 9 14.43 24.74 32.95
N SER A 10 13.29 24.05 32.90
CA SER A 10 13.24 22.62 32.56
C SER A 10 12.81 22.42 31.11
N LYS A 11 13.79 21.97 30.34
CA LYS A 11 13.82 21.52 28.94
C LYS A 11 12.73 20.52 28.52
N SER A 12 12.31 20.69 27.26
CA SER A 12 12.08 19.67 26.21
C SER A 12 10.92 18.66 26.28
N ALA A 13 9.67 19.14 26.33
CA ALA A 13 8.49 18.31 26.00
C ALA A 13 8.20 18.22 24.47
N GLY A 14 8.77 19.11 23.66
CA GLY A 14 8.41 19.23 22.24
C GLY A 14 9.09 18.27 21.26
N ALA A 15 10.23 17.65 21.62
CA ALA A 15 10.97 16.77 20.70
C ALA A 15 10.52 15.30 20.77
N ALA A 16 10.22 14.79 21.97
CA ALA A 16 9.82 13.40 22.18
C ALA A 16 8.38 13.10 21.71
N ALA A 17 7.48 14.10 21.75
CA ALA A 17 6.10 13.95 21.29
C ALA A 17 5.98 13.88 19.76
N ASN A 18 6.85 14.59 19.04
CA ASN A 18 6.89 14.54 17.57
C ASN A 18 7.42 13.20 17.05
N ASP A 19 8.39 12.60 17.77
CA ASP A 19 8.96 11.30 17.41
C ASP A 19 7.93 10.16 17.54
N SER A 20 7.07 10.20 18.57
CA SER A 20 5.99 9.22 18.73
C SER A 20 4.89 9.38 17.67
N MET A 21 4.48 10.62 17.35
CA MET A 21 3.43 10.86 16.35
C MET A 21 3.86 10.41 14.94
N LEU A 22 5.09 10.73 14.54
CA LEU A 22 5.63 10.28 13.25
C LEU A 22 5.77 8.75 13.22
N LYS A 23 6.22 8.14 14.31
CA LYS A 23 6.35 6.68 14.41
C LYS A 23 5.00 5.98 14.35
N ASP A 24 3.95 6.54 14.95
CA ASP A 24 2.60 5.98 14.91
C ASP A 24 2.00 6.13 13.51
N PHE A 25 2.16 7.31 12.89
CA PHE A 25 1.76 7.53 11.50
C PHE A 25 2.46 6.54 10.56
N PHE A 26 3.79 6.40 10.67
CA PHE A 26 4.55 5.43 9.87
C PHE A 26 4.02 4.00 10.02
N GLN A 27 3.69 3.57 11.23
CA GLN A 27 3.14 2.23 11.45
C GLN A 27 1.76 2.05 10.81
N ASP A 28 0.91 3.07 10.85
CA ASP A 28 -0.40 3.02 10.23
C ASP A 28 -0.30 2.98 8.70
N GLU A 29 0.60 3.76 8.11
CA GLU A 29 0.88 3.71 6.67
C GLU A 29 1.42 2.33 6.24
N ILE A 30 2.29 1.69 7.04
CA ILE A 30 2.75 0.32 6.75
C ILE A 30 1.59 -0.70 6.77
N LYS A 31 0.60 -0.54 7.67
CA LYS A 31 -0.60 -1.40 7.68
C LYS A 31 -1.49 -1.15 6.46
N ASP A 32 -1.59 0.10 6.02
CA ASP A 32 -2.40 0.49 4.86
C ASP A 32 -1.78 -0.05 3.56
N ILE A 33 -0.46 0.06 3.38
CA ILE A 33 0.28 -0.54 2.25
C ILE A 33 0.20 -2.06 2.30
N TYR A 34 0.34 -2.69 3.48
CA TYR A 34 0.23 -4.15 3.60
C TYR A 34 -1.15 -4.69 3.18
N TRP A 35 -2.21 -3.94 3.49
CA TRP A 35 -3.54 -4.28 2.98
C TRP A 35 -3.62 -4.10 1.47
N ALA A 36 -3.09 -3.00 0.93
CA ALA A 36 -3.09 -2.71 -0.50
C ALA A 36 -2.43 -3.85 -1.28
N GLU A 37 -1.19 -4.21 -0.95
CA GLU A 37 -0.43 -5.24 -1.66
C GLU A 37 -1.11 -6.62 -1.60
N LYS A 38 -1.68 -6.99 -0.45
CA LYS A 38 -2.45 -8.24 -0.32
C LYS A 38 -3.71 -8.27 -1.19
N ASN A 39 -4.35 -7.13 -1.43
CA ASN A 39 -5.54 -7.07 -2.29
C ASN A 39 -5.16 -6.95 -3.77
N ILE A 40 -4.06 -6.28 -4.10
CA ILE A 40 -3.46 -6.29 -5.44
C ILE A 40 -3.14 -7.72 -5.87
N LEU A 41 -2.52 -8.54 -5.01
CA LEU A 41 -2.27 -9.97 -5.29
C LEU A 41 -3.54 -10.73 -5.67
N LYS A 42 -4.69 -10.41 -5.04
CA LYS A 42 -5.96 -11.07 -5.36
C LYS A 42 -6.57 -10.58 -6.67
N ALA A 43 -6.27 -9.34 -7.06
CA ALA A 43 -6.81 -8.71 -8.26
C ALA A 43 -6.02 -9.06 -9.53
N LEU A 44 -4.69 -9.11 -9.45
CA LEU A 44 -3.80 -9.34 -10.60
C LEU A 44 -4.14 -10.60 -11.41
N PRO A 45 -4.46 -11.77 -10.81
CA PRO A 45 -4.88 -12.96 -11.57
C PRO A 45 -6.18 -12.75 -12.36
N LYS A 46 -7.09 -11.90 -11.86
CA LYS A 46 -8.33 -11.55 -12.58
C LYS A 46 -8.04 -10.64 -13.77
N MET A 47 -7.17 -9.65 -13.57
CA MET A 47 -6.74 -8.72 -14.64
C MET A 47 -5.99 -9.46 -15.75
N LYS A 48 -5.07 -10.38 -15.38
CA LYS A 48 -4.39 -11.28 -16.33
C LYS A 48 -5.40 -12.07 -17.18
N LYS A 49 -6.40 -12.70 -16.57
CA LYS A 49 -7.42 -13.47 -17.30
C LYS A 49 -8.31 -12.61 -18.21
N ALA A 50 -8.48 -11.33 -17.86
CA ALA A 50 -9.30 -10.40 -18.63
C ALA A 50 -8.53 -9.76 -19.81
N ALA A 51 -7.20 -9.72 -19.73
CA ALA A 51 -6.32 -9.21 -20.77
C ALA A 51 -6.29 -10.10 -22.01
N THR A 52 -6.11 -9.48 -23.18
CA THR A 52 -6.19 -10.15 -24.48
C THR A 52 -4.83 -10.41 -25.10
N SER A 53 -3.90 -9.47 -24.92
CA SER A 53 -2.52 -9.60 -25.39
C SER A 53 -1.66 -10.43 -24.43
N SER A 54 -0.82 -11.30 -25.00
CA SER A 54 0.13 -12.12 -24.23
C SER A 54 1.13 -11.26 -23.44
N GLU A 55 1.54 -10.13 -24.02
CA GLU A 55 2.44 -9.17 -23.37
C GLU A 55 1.81 -8.58 -22.10
N LEU A 56 0.56 -8.14 -22.16
CA LEU A 56 -0.15 -7.62 -20.98
C LEU A 56 -0.37 -8.71 -19.92
N GLN A 57 -0.68 -9.94 -20.34
CA GLN A 57 -0.80 -11.08 -19.43
C GLN A 57 0.51 -11.37 -18.70
N ASN A 58 1.64 -11.30 -19.41
CA ASN A 58 2.97 -11.48 -18.83
C ASN A 58 3.32 -10.34 -17.86
N ALA A 59 2.98 -9.09 -18.22
CA ALA A 59 3.17 -7.95 -17.34
C ALA A 59 2.40 -8.10 -16.01
N PHE A 60 1.17 -8.63 -16.05
CA PHE A 60 0.41 -8.93 -14.83
C PHE A 60 1.02 -10.07 -14.00
N GLU A 61 1.58 -11.09 -14.65
CA GLU A 61 2.29 -12.18 -13.96
C GLU A 61 3.56 -11.68 -13.27
N GLU A 62 4.35 -10.85 -13.97
CA GLU A 62 5.55 -10.24 -13.39
C GLU A 62 5.20 -9.34 -12.22
N HIS A 63 4.15 -8.51 -12.37
CA HIS A 63 3.66 -7.65 -11.30
C HIS A 63 3.23 -8.50 -10.09
N TYR A 64 2.58 -9.65 -10.30
CA TYR A 64 2.18 -10.54 -9.21
C TYR A 64 3.40 -11.05 -8.41
N ALA A 65 4.45 -11.50 -9.10
CA ALA A 65 5.67 -11.97 -8.44
C ALA A 65 6.39 -10.84 -7.67
N GLN A 66 6.42 -9.63 -8.23
CA GLN A 66 6.95 -8.44 -7.56
C GLN A 66 6.15 -8.13 -6.29
N THR A 67 4.82 -8.07 -6.40
CA THR A 67 3.92 -7.80 -5.26
C THR A 67 4.06 -8.85 -4.17
N GLN A 68 4.24 -10.13 -4.51
CA GLN A 68 4.47 -11.17 -3.49
C GLN A 68 5.75 -10.89 -2.69
N THR A 69 6.82 -10.51 -3.39
CA THR A 69 8.08 -10.09 -2.75
C THR A 69 7.89 -8.85 -1.88
N HIS A 70 7.03 -7.91 -2.28
CA HIS A 70 6.72 -6.72 -1.47
C HIS A 70 6.00 -7.09 -0.17
N VAL A 71 5.01 -7.99 -0.23
CA VAL A 71 4.31 -8.51 0.96
C VAL A 71 5.30 -9.14 1.93
N GLU A 72 6.21 -9.99 1.43
CA GLU A 72 7.26 -10.61 2.26
C GLU A 72 8.21 -9.56 2.88
N ARG A 73 8.54 -8.49 2.14
CA ARG A 73 9.35 -7.39 2.66
C ARG A 73 8.62 -6.62 3.75
N LEU A 74 7.32 -6.35 3.59
CA LEU A 74 6.50 -5.69 4.60
C LEU A 74 6.40 -6.53 5.88
N GLU A 75 6.30 -7.86 5.76
CA GLU A 75 6.33 -8.76 6.92
C GLU A 75 7.66 -8.70 7.66
N LYS A 76 8.79 -8.57 6.95
CA LYS A 76 10.10 -8.29 7.58
C LYS A 76 10.12 -6.93 8.28
N VAL A 77 9.51 -5.89 7.69
CA VAL A 77 9.39 -4.57 8.33
C VAL A 77 8.58 -4.67 9.62
N PHE A 78 7.45 -5.39 9.63
CA PHE A 78 6.69 -5.64 10.85
C PHE A 78 7.52 -6.34 11.94
N ALA A 79 8.33 -7.33 11.55
CA ALA A 79 9.23 -8.01 12.47
C ALA A 79 10.29 -7.06 13.06
N LEU A 80 10.88 -6.17 12.24
CA LEU A 80 11.83 -5.15 12.70
C LEU A 80 11.19 -4.11 13.65
N LEU A 81 9.88 -3.91 13.52
CA LEU A 81 9.10 -3.06 14.42
C LEU A 81 8.62 -3.79 15.68
N GLU A 82 8.95 -5.07 15.84
CA GLU A 82 8.46 -5.96 16.91
C GLU A 82 6.93 -6.01 16.98
N LYS A 83 6.26 -5.89 15.83
CA LYS A 83 4.80 -5.93 15.70
C LYS A 83 4.35 -7.09 14.82
N LYS A 84 3.14 -7.57 15.09
CA LYS A 84 2.50 -8.56 14.21
C LYS A 84 2.02 -7.86 12.93
N PRO A 85 2.17 -8.49 11.75
CA PRO A 85 1.59 -7.97 10.52
C PRO A 85 0.08 -7.77 10.68
N GLN A 86 -0.37 -6.53 10.47
CA GLN A 86 -1.78 -6.19 10.53
C GLN A 86 -2.12 -5.37 9.29
N ALA A 87 -3.19 -5.75 8.61
CA ALA A 87 -3.69 -5.03 7.45
C ALA A 87 -4.77 -4.04 7.92
N LYS A 88 -4.68 -2.80 7.46
CA LYS A 88 -5.72 -1.77 7.66
C LYS A 88 -6.24 -1.36 6.28
N LYS A 89 -7.56 -1.25 6.14
CA LYS A 89 -8.16 -1.02 4.84
C LYS A 89 -7.71 0.33 4.27
N CYS A 90 -7.00 0.29 3.15
CA CYS A 90 -6.69 1.47 2.35
C CYS A 90 -7.86 1.76 1.40
N ASP A 91 -8.69 2.76 1.72
CA ASP A 91 -9.86 3.10 0.90
C ASP A 91 -9.46 3.58 -0.50
N ALA A 92 -8.32 4.27 -0.63
CA ALA A 92 -7.78 4.68 -1.92
C ALA A 92 -7.48 3.47 -2.82
N MET A 93 -6.77 2.46 -2.30
CA MET A 93 -6.48 1.25 -3.06
C MET A 93 -7.75 0.43 -3.33
N ALA A 94 -8.67 0.38 -2.36
CA ALA A 94 -9.97 -0.29 -2.57
C ALA A 94 -10.72 0.31 -3.77
N GLY A 95 -10.75 1.63 -3.90
CA GLY A 95 -11.36 2.32 -5.03
C GLY A 95 -10.70 1.98 -6.36
N ILE A 96 -9.36 1.94 -6.41
CA ILE A 96 -8.61 1.60 -7.64
C ILE A 96 -8.86 0.15 -8.07
N LEU A 97 -8.91 -0.78 -7.11
CA LEU A 97 -9.23 -2.17 -7.38
C LEU A 97 -10.67 -2.36 -7.87
N GLN A 98 -11.60 -1.57 -7.33
CA GLN A 98 -12.98 -1.53 -7.81
C GLN A 98 -13.05 -0.98 -9.23
N GLU A 99 -12.33 0.10 -9.55
CA GLU A 99 -12.24 0.65 -10.90
C GLU A 99 -11.72 -0.41 -11.90
N GLY A 100 -10.64 -1.11 -11.55
CA GLY A 100 -10.09 -2.20 -12.37
C GLY A 100 -11.09 -3.34 -12.60
N THR A 101 -11.95 -3.64 -11.61
CA THR A 101 -13.03 -4.62 -11.76
C THR A 101 -14.15 -4.10 -12.66
N GLY A 102 -14.58 -2.85 -12.46
CA GLY A 102 -15.58 -2.19 -13.28
C GLY A 102 -15.18 -2.14 -14.76
N ILE A 103 -13.91 -1.87 -15.07
CA ILE A 103 -13.39 -1.91 -16.45
C ILE A 103 -13.60 -3.30 -17.09
N ILE A 104 -13.44 -4.39 -16.35
CA ILE A 104 -13.65 -5.75 -16.87
C ILE A 104 -15.14 -6.00 -17.17
N GLU A 105 -16.04 -5.42 -16.38
CA GLU A 105 -17.49 -5.57 -16.49
C GLU A 105 -18.07 -4.68 -17.60
N GLU A 106 -17.59 -3.45 -17.72
CA GLU A 106 -18.13 -2.42 -18.62
C GLU A 106 -17.54 -2.47 -20.04
N THR A 107 -16.36 -3.08 -20.22
CA THR A 107 -15.75 -3.22 -21.54
C THR A 107 -16.08 -4.58 -22.17
N LYS A 108 -16.09 -4.67 -23.50
CA LYS A 108 -16.29 -5.94 -24.19
C LYS A 108 -15.02 -6.81 -24.13
N LYS A 109 -15.20 -8.11 -23.86
CA LYS A 109 -14.10 -9.11 -23.86
C LYS A 109 -13.42 -9.18 -25.23
N GLY A 110 -12.09 -9.30 -25.22
CA GLY A 110 -11.32 -9.45 -26.46
C GLY A 110 -11.01 -8.12 -27.17
N THR A 111 -11.29 -6.97 -26.54
CA THR A 111 -11.09 -5.65 -27.18
C THR A 111 -9.84 -4.95 -26.68
N ALA A 112 -9.20 -4.16 -27.56
CA ALA A 112 -8.10 -3.28 -27.18
C ALA A 112 -8.52 -2.24 -26.13
N THR A 113 -9.78 -1.79 -26.16
CA THR A 113 -10.35 -0.89 -25.14
C THR A 113 -10.26 -1.48 -23.74
N ARG A 114 -10.54 -2.78 -23.59
CA ARG A 114 -10.37 -3.48 -22.32
C ARG A 114 -8.91 -3.49 -21.87
N ASP A 115 -7.99 -3.87 -22.76
CA ASP A 115 -6.56 -3.93 -22.42
C ASP A 115 -6.02 -2.56 -22.02
N VAL A 116 -6.39 -1.48 -22.73
CA VAL A 116 -6.02 -0.11 -22.35
C VAL A 116 -6.59 0.26 -20.98
N GLY A 117 -7.84 -0.06 -20.70
CA GLY A 117 -8.44 0.18 -19.38
C GLY A 117 -7.70 -0.58 -18.27
N LEU A 118 -7.38 -1.85 -18.50
CA LEU A 118 -6.62 -2.68 -17.57
C LEU A 118 -5.22 -2.11 -17.30
N ILE A 119 -4.54 -1.62 -18.33
CA ILE A 119 -3.23 -0.95 -18.20
C ILE A 119 -3.36 0.30 -17.32
N LEU A 120 -4.34 1.15 -17.58
CA LEU A 120 -4.56 2.38 -16.81
C LEU A 120 -4.85 2.09 -15.33
N ALA A 121 -5.71 1.11 -15.04
CA ALA A 121 -5.99 0.69 -13.67
C ALA A 121 -4.73 0.13 -12.97
N ALA A 122 -3.95 -0.69 -13.68
CA ALA A 122 -2.70 -1.25 -13.15
C ALA A 122 -1.67 -0.17 -12.85
N GLN A 123 -1.52 0.83 -13.73
CA GLN A 123 -0.60 1.95 -13.53
C GLN A 123 -0.98 2.76 -12.30
N LYS A 124 -2.27 3.07 -12.11
CA LYS A 124 -2.78 3.75 -10.90
C LYS A 124 -2.43 2.98 -9.63
N SER A 125 -2.61 1.66 -9.64
CA SER A 125 -2.32 0.80 -8.48
C SER A 125 -0.83 0.71 -8.15
N ARG A 126 0.06 0.94 -9.13
CA ARG A 126 1.51 0.91 -8.94
C ARG A 126 2.08 2.24 -8.41
N THR A 127 1.41 3.36 -8.69
CA THR A 127 1.88 4.71 -8.30
C THR A 127 1.52 5.14 -6.87
N LEU A 128 0.74 4.33 -6.15
CA LEU A 128 0.35 4.55 -4.75
C LEU A 128 0.95 3.47 -3.87
#